data_AF-A0A5C7M399-F1
#
_entry.id   AF-A0A5C7M399-F1
#
_cell.length_a   1.000
_cell.length_b   1.000
_cell.length_c   1.000
_cell.angle_alpha   90.00
_cell.angle_beta   90.00
_cell.angle_gamma   90.00
#
_symmetry.space_group_name_H-M   'P 1'
#
loop_
_entity.id
_entity.type
_entity.pdbx_description
1 polymer ?
#
loop_
_entity_poly.entity_id
_entity_poly.type
_entity_poly.pdbx_seq_one_letter_code
_entity_poly.pdbx_strand_id
1 'polypeptide(L)'
;MMAMTNTNHFDMMEQLSQRFKNTPDLIELKKGPEWIPLFVYGTLKSGEKNRHFLEGAKWLGEARTASIFKVSINMGLFPVAFQGGKDLHAHNHIFGEVYAVNLRQLIQIDRLEDNGGMFYRKQNYVHLFEQKVGSVIPSLKCWMYLGKPDFWDQHKDMMHLCHSKKMGENRYVYDFDGDREFEKSMRFLNDPIPF
;
A
#
# COMPACT_ATOMS: atom_id res chain seq x y z
N MET A 1 -27.81 -40.09 1.32
CA MET A 1 -27.29 -39.30 2.46
C MET A 1 -25.77 -39.22 2.27
N MET A 2 -25.27 -38.14 1.65
CA MET A 2 -23.83 -37.95 1.45
C MET A 2 -23.26 -37.24 2.68
N ALA A 3 -22.21 -37.84 3.26
CA ALA A 3 -21.49 -37.32 4.40
C ALA A 3 -20.83 -35.97 4.04
N MET A 4 -21.20 -34.91 4.77
CA MET A 4 -20.45 -33.65 4.79
C MET A 4 -19.20 -33.86 5.66
N THR A 5 -18.12 -34.32 5.06
CA THR A 5 -16.87 -34.68 5.75
C THR A 5 -15.99 -33.46 6.03
N ASN A 6 -15.79 -33.14 7.33
CA ASN A 6 -14.61 -32.55 7.99
C ASN A 6 -13.79 -31.37 7.41
N THR A 7 -14.09 -30.82 6.24
CA THR A 7 -13.41 -29.62 5.69
C THR A 7 -13.81 -28.33 6.44
N ASN A 8 -14.71 -28.40 7.42
CA ASN A 8 -15.49 -27.22 7.85
C ASN A 8 -15.08 -26.60 9.19
N HIS A 9 -14.35 -27.32 10.06
CA HIS A 9 -14.02 -26.80 11.40
C HIS A 9 -12.54 -26.40 11.56
N PHE A 10 -11.61 -27.24 11.08
CA PHE A 10 -10.18 -26.93 11.13
C PHE A 10 -9.84 -25.69 10.30
N ASP A 11 -10.41 -25.60 9.09
CA ASP A 11 -10.29 -24.44 8.21
C ASP A 11 -10.85 -23.17 8.86
N MET A 12 -11.99 -23.25 9.54
CA MET A 12 -12.56 -22.09 10.24
C MET A 12 -11.69 -21.61 11.40
N MET A 13 -11.08 -22.52 12.18
CA MET A 13 -10.16 -22.16 13.26
C MET A 13 -8.88 -21.52 12.71
N GLU A 14 -8.36 -22.01 11.58
CA GLU A 14 -7.22 -21.42 10.89
C GLU A 14 -7.56 -20.01 10.35
N GLN A 15 -8.70 -19.85 9.71
CA GLN A 15 -9.18 -18.55 9.21
C GLN A 15 -9.36 -17.54 10.36
N LEU A 16 -9.94 -17.96 11.48
CA LEU A 16 -10.09 -17.11 12.66
C LEU A 16 -8.73 -16.73 13.25
N SER A 17 -7.82 -17.70 13.40
CA SER A 17 -6.46 -17.45 13.90
C SER A 17 -5.71 -16.46 13.03
N GLN A 18 -5.74 -16.66 11.70
CA GLN A 18 -5.06 -15.80 10.75
C GLN A 18 -5.66 -14.38 10.73
N ARG A 19 -6.98 -14.25 10.90
CA ARG A 19 -7.64 -12.94 10.97
C ARG A 19 -7.13 -12.09 12.13
N PHE A 20 -7.04 -12.66 13.33
CA PHE A 20 -6.52 -11.94 14.49
C PHE A 20 -5.01 -11.71 14.40
N LYS A 21 -4.29 -12.61 13.74
CA LYS A 21 -2.85 -12.46 13.49
C LYS A 21 -2.55 -11.29 12.55
N ASN A 22 -3.23 -11.19 11.41
CA ASN A 22 -2.96 -10.12 10.43
C ASN A 22 -3.67 -8.80 10.74
N THR A 23 -4.80 -8.82 11.45
CA THR A 23 -5.52 -7.59 11.86
C THR A 23 -5.59 -7.55 13.40
N PRO A 24 -4.45 -7.33 14.08
CA PRO A 24 -4.40 -7.37 15.55
C PRO A 24 -5.22 -6.24 16.21
N ASP A 25 -5.46 -5.15 15.50
CA ASP A 25 -6.24 -3.97 15.90
C ASP A 25 -7.72 -4.03 15.46
N LEU A 26 -8.24 -5.23 15.15
CA LEU A 26 -9.58 -5.43 14.60
C LEU A 26 -10.70 -4.84 15.49
N ILE A 27 -10.55 -4.95 16.81
CA ILE A 27 -11.56 -4.49 17.76
C ILE A 27 -11.60 -2.96 17.80
N GLU A 28 -10.43 -2.31 17.73
CA GLU A 28 -10.29 -0.86 17.66
C GLU A 28 -10.86 -0.33 16.34
N LEU A 29 -10.51 -0.97 15.22
CA LEU A 29 -11.01 -0.58 13.90
C LEU A 29 -12.54 -0.69 13.80
N LYS A 30 -13.15 -1.71 14.42
CA LYS A 30 -14.61 -1.87 14.46
C LYS A 30 -15.33 -0.76 15.24
N LYS A 31 -14.66 -0.16 16.23
CA LYS A 31 -15.18 0.98 17.01
C LYS A 31 -14.94 2.32 16.32
N GLY A 32 -14.11 2.33 15.29
CA GLY A 32 -13.69 3.52 14.57
C GLY A 32 -14.73 4.03 13.56
N PRO A 33 -14.31 4.94 12.66
CA PRO A 33 -15.16 5.43 11.58
C PRO A 33 -15.59 4.31 10.62
N GLU A 34 -16.70 4.53 9.92
CA GLU A 34 -17.25 3.59 8.93
C GLU A 34 -16.25 3.27 7.80
N TRP A 35 -15.38 4.24 7.49
CA TRP A 35 -14.35 4.12 6.48
C TRP A 35 -12.97 4.39 7.05
N ILE A 36 -11.98 3.74 6.45
CA ILE A 36 -10.60 3.72 6.89
C ILE A 36 -9.75 4.25 5.72
N PRO A 37 -9.03 5.37 5.89
CA PRO A 37 -8.16 5.89 4.84
C PRO A 37 -6.97 4.94 4.63
N LEU A 38 -6.80 4.43 3.42
CA LEU A 38 -5.71 3.57 3.00
C LEU A 38 -4.95 4.21 1.84
N PHE A 39 -3.65 4.39 2.00
CA PHE A 39 -2.73 4.83 0.96
C PHE A 39 -2.04 3.61 0.33
N VAL A 40 -2.13 3.49 -1.00
CA VAL A 40 -1.55 2.39 -1.78
C VAL A 40 -0.55 2.90 -2.80
N TYR A 41 0.59 2.24 -2.92
CA TYR A 41 1.70 2.65 -3.79
C TYR A 41 2.28 1.52 -4.65
N GLY A 42 1.65 0.34 -4.58
CA GLY A 42 2.10 -0.91 -5.19
C GLY A 42 0.99 -1.60 -5.98
N THR A 43 0.92 -2.93 -5.87
CA THR A 43 0.01 -3.78 -6.66
C THR A 43 -1.49 -3.56 -6.45
N LEU A 44 -1.87 -2.76 -5.45
CA LEU A 44 -3.25 -2.37 -5.17
C LEU A 44 -3.71 -1.14 -5.97
N LYS A 45 -2.79 -0.40 -6.60
CA LYS A 45 -3.10 0.80 -7.41
C LYS A 45 -4.05 0.49 -8.58
N SER A 46 -4.63 1.54 -9.15
CA SER A 46 -5.36 1.47 -10.41
C SER A 46 -4.52 0.81 -11.52
N GLY A 47 -5.14 -0.09 -12.28
CA GLY A 47 -4.48 -0.85 -13.34
C GLY A 47 -3.57 -2.00 -12.87
N GLU A 48 -3.41 -2.20 -11.56
CA GLU A 48 -2.58 -3.28 -11.02
C GLU A 48 -3.38 -4.53 -10.63
N LYS A 49 -2.68 -5.67 -10.56
CA LYS A 49 -3.28 -7.01 -10.41
C LYS A 49 -4.15 -7.20 -9.15
N ASN A 50 -3.86 -6.47 -8.07
CA ASN A 50 -4.59 -6.61 -6.80
C ASN A 50 -5.64 -5.52 -6.59
N ARG A 51 -5.91 -4.67 -7.60
CA ARG A 51 -6.93 -3.61 -7.52
C ARG A 51 -8.33 -4.12 -7.12
N HIS A 52 -8.66 -5.36 -7.45
CA HIS A 52 -9.95 -5.98 -7.12
C HIS A 52 -10.27 -5.99 -5.61
N PHE A 53 -9.25 -5.98 -4.73
CA PHE A 53 -9.46 -5.84 -3.27
C PHE A 53 -10.03 -4.47 -2.85
N LEU A 54 -9.95 -3.46 -3.73
CA LEU A 54 -10.49 -2.11 -3.53
C LEU A 54 -11.82 -1.89 -4.27
N GLU A 55 -12.42 -2.93 -4.86
CA GLU A 55 -13.73 -2.80 -5.50
C GLU A 55 -14.78 -2.30 -4.51
N GLY A 56 -15.49 -1.24 -4.90
CA GLY A 56 -16.46 -0.54 -4.06
C GLY A 56 -15.86 0.41 -3.01
N ALA A 57 -14.53 0.47 -2.84
CA ALA A 57 -13.91 1.50 -2.03
C ALA A 57 -14.03 2.87 -2.72
N LYS A 58 -14.25 3.92 -1.94
CA LYS A 58 -14.32 5.29 -2.50
C LYS A 58 -12.91 5.79 -2.75
N TRP A 59 -12.58 6.09 -4.01
CA TRP A 59 -11.35 6.77 -4.37
C TRP A 59 -11.36 8.21 -3.84
N LEU A 60 -10.30 8.63 -3.15
CA LEU A 60 -10.19 9.95 -2.52
C LEU A 60 -9.23 10.90 -3.25
N GLY A 61 -8.31 10.39 -4.06
CA GLY A 61 -7.32 11.22 -4.74
C GLY A 61 -5.98 10.53 -4.98
N GLU A 62 -5.17 11.15 -5.84
CA GLU A 62 -3.74 10.91 -5.88
C GLU A 62 -3.05 11.58 -4.69
N ALA A 63 -1.98 10.96 -4.20
CA ALA A 63 -1.24 11.49 -3.07
C ALA A 63 0.25 11.17 -3.11
N ARG A 64 1.01 11.90 -2.29
CA ARG A 64 2.36 11.52 -1.90
C ARG A 64 2.52 11.44 -0.39
N THR A 65 3.44 10.62 0.09
CA THR A 65 3.79 10.60 1.52
C THR A 65 4.36 11.94 1.98
N ALA A 66 4.03 12.37 3.20
CA ALA A 66 4.61 13.56 3.81
C ALA A 66 6.06 13.33 4.28
N SER A 67 6.39 12.09 4.64
CA SER A 67 7.75 11.66 4.99
C SER A 67 8.45 10.99 3.80
N ILE A 68 9.78 10.96 3.84
CA ILE A 68 10.62 10.21 2.92
C ILE A 68 10.79 8.76 3.41
N PHE A 69 10.84 7.82 2.47
CA PHE A 69 10.99 6.40 2.73
C PHE A 69 12.09 5.81 1.86
N LYS A 70 12.70 4.73 2.33
CA LYS A 70 13.57 3.89 1.50
C LYS A 70 12.68 3.01 0.64
N VAL A 71 12.81 3.07 -0.67
CA VAL A 71 12.02 2.24 -1.60
C VAL A 71 12.94 1.28 -2.33
N SER A 72 12.69 -0.01 -2.20
CA SER A 72 13.34 -1.01 -3.05
C SER A 72 12.50 -1.23 -4.30
N ILE A 73 12.96 -0.67 -5.41
CA ILE A 73 12.36 -0.87 -6.75
C ILE A 73 12.87 -2.15 -7.44
N ASN A 74 13.93 -2.75 -6.89
CA ASN A 74 14.64 -3.88 -7.49
C ASN A 74 14.09 -5.25 -7.06
N MET A 75 12.95 -5.29 -6.35
CA MET A 75 12.27 -6.53 -5.95
C MET A 75 11.39 -7.15 -7.06
N GLY A 76 11.50 -6.59 -8.28
CA GLY A 76 11.19 -7.15 -9.59
C GLY A 76 9.79 -7.72 -9.85
N LEU A 77 8.81 -7.49 -8.98
CA LEU A 77 7.39 -7.60 -9.32
C LEU A 77 6.54 -6.48 -8.69
N PHE A 78 6.96 -5.94 -7.55
CA PHE A 78 6.29 -4.86 -6.85
C PHE A 78 7.24 -4.11 -5.92
N PRO A 79 6.98 -2.81 -5.67
CA PRO A 79 7.80 -1.97 -4.80
C PRO A 79 7.60 -2.30 -3.33
N VAL A 80 8.65 -2.15 -2.52
CA VAL A 80 8.57 -2.26 -1.06
C VAL A 80 9.18 -1.04 -0.40
N ALA A 81 8.38 -0.35 0.43
CA ALA A 81 8.81 0.82 1.20
C ALA A 81 9.20 0.43 2.63
N PHE A 82 10.30 0.99 3.13
CA PHE A 82 10.82 0.77 4.47
C PHE A 82 10.89 2.08 5.26
N GLN A 83 10.64 1.99 6.57
CA GLN A 83 10.76 3.12 7.48
C GLN A 83 12.23 3.35 7.87
N GLY A 84 12.83 4.44 7.40
CA GLY A 84 14.19 4.87 7.79
C GLY A 84 15.33 3.97 7.29
N GLY A 85 16.56 4.51 7.34
CA GLY A 85 17.82 3.80 7.07
C GLY A 85 18.81 4.68 6.30
N LYS A 86 20.01 4.94 6.79
CA LYS A 86 21.02 5.79 6.11
C LYS A 86 21.75 5.08 4.96
N ASP A 87 21.67 3.76 4.93
CA ASP A 87 22.46 2.94 4.02
C ASP A 87 21.64 2.45 2.82
N LEU A 88 21.97 3.07 1.69
CA LEU A 88 21.84 2.69 0.29
C LEU A 88 20.45 2.27 -0.22
N HIS A 89 20.13 2.80 -1.41
CA HIS A 89 18.83 2.89 -2.12
C HIS A 89 17.96 4.09 -1.69
N ALA A 90 17.40 4.77 -2.70
CA ALA A 90 16.94 6.15 -2.63
C ALA A 90 15.87 6.44 -1.56
N HIS A 91 15.93 7.67 -1.04
CA HIS A 91 15.05 8.22 0.01
C HIS A 91 14.08 9.21 -0.59
N ASN A 92 12.85 8.77 -0.85
CA ASN A 92 11.93 9.54 -1.66
C ASN A 92 10.57 9.67 -1.02
N HIS A 93 9.84 10.71 -1.44
CA HIS A 93 8.39 10.70 -1.31
C HIS A 93 7.81 9.60 -2.20
N ILE A 94 6.87 8.85 -1.65
CA ILE A 94 6.18 7.79 -2.39
C ILE A 94 4.89 8.35 -2.95
N PHE A 95 4.68 8.20 -4.25
CA PHE A 95 3.42 8.53 -4.92
C PHE A 95 2.49 7.33 -4.95
N GLY A 96 1.20 7.59 -4.83
CA GLY A 96 0.19 6.56 -4.76
C GLY A 96 -1.21 7.13 -4.79
N GLU A 97 -2.15 6.30 -4.37
CA GLU A 97 -3.58 6.58 -4.40
C GLU A 97 -4.15 6.40 -2.99
N VAL A 98 -5.15 7.20 -2.63
CA VAL A 98 -5.87 7.06 -1.37
C VAL A 98 -7.28 6.55 -1.62
N TYR A 99 -7.68 5.56 -0.83
CA TYR A 99 -9.02 5.00 -0.82
C TYR A 99 -9.63 5.06 0.58
N ALA A 100 -10.90 5.37 0.67
CA ALA A 100 -11.73 5.11 1.84
C ALA A 100 -12.25 3.67 1.76
N VAL A 101 -11.61 2.76 2.49
CA VAL A 101 -11.96 1.33 2.53
C VAL A 101 -12.82 1.03 3.75
N ASN A 102 -13.68 0.02 3.66
CA ASN A 102 -14.37 -0.51 4.84
C ASN A 102 -13.51 -1.56 5.56
N LEU A 103 -13.96 -1.97 6.74
CA LEU A 103 -13.25 -2.95 7.57
C LEU A 103 -13.05 -4.30 6.87
N ARG A 104 -14.02 -4.75 6.06
CA ARG A 104 -13.94 -6.03 5.36
C ARG A 104 -12.82 -6.04 4.33
N GLN A 105 -12.73 -4.96 3.54
CA GLN A 105 -11.66 -4.77 2.57
C GLN A 105 -10.30 -4.72 3.28
N LEU A 106 -10.19 -3.97 4.38
CA LEU A 106 -8.92 -3.87 5.10
C LEU A 106 -8.43 -5.23 5.63
N ILE A 107 -9.32 -6.08 6.16
CA ILE A 107 -8.94 -7.43 6.63
C ILE A 107 -8.42 -8.29 5.48
N GLN A 108 -9.03 -8.20 4.30
CA GLN A 108 -8.59 -8.95 3.13
C GLN A 108 -7.21 -8.47 2.65
N ILE A 109 -6.98 -7.16 2.70
CA ILE A 109 -5.69 -6.57 2.34
C ILE A 109 -4.62 -6.90 3.38
N ASP A 110 -4.95 -6.88 4.68
CA ASP A 110 -4.04 -7.30 5.75
C ASP A 110 -3.55 -8.75 5.55
N ARG A 111 -4.43 -9.62 5.05
CA ARG A 111 -4.08 -10.99 4.69
C ARG A 111 -3.21 -11.06 3.42
N LEU A 112 -3.56 -10.30 2.38
CA LEU A 112 -2.79 -10.22 1.13
C LEU A 112 -1.35 -9.78 1.37
N GLU A 113 -1.17 -8.74 2.17
CA GLU A 113 0.12 -8.12 2.48
C GLU A 113 0.84 -8.84 3.65
N ASP A 114 0.28 -9.94 4.17
CA ASP A 114 0.76 -10.65 5.36
C ASP A 114 1.20 -9.70 6.49
N ASN A 115 0.28 -8.86 6.94
CA ASN A 115 0.55 -7.87 7.99
C ASN A 115 1.04 -8.56 9.27
N GLY A 116 2.15 -8.05 9.83
CA GLY A 116 2.91 -8.62 10.94
C GLY A 116 3.99 -9.64 10.50
N GLY A 117 3.84 -10.23 9.32
CA GLY A 117 4.76 -11.18 8.70
C GLY A 117 5.69 -10.49 7.69
N MET A 118 5.27 -10.28 6.45
CA MET A 118 6.06 -9.63 5.40
C MET A 118 6.07 -8.09 5.50
N PHE A 119 4.94 -7.52 5.91
CA PHE A 119 4.74 -6.07 6.01
C PHE A 119 4.21 -5.68 7.40
N TYR A 120 4.31 -4.40 7.71
CA TYR A 120 3.60 -3.74 8.80
C TYR A 120 2.63 -2.71 8.22
N ARG A 121 1.36 -2.84 8.57
CA ARG A 121 0.38 -1.76 8.38
C ARG A 121 0.62 -0.69 9.44
N LYS A 122 1.01 0.52 9.01
CA LYS A 122 1.24 1.69 9.87
C LYS A 122 0.52 2.92 9.36
N GLN A 123 0.16 3.81 10.28
CA GLN A 123 -0.40 5.11 9.92
C GLN A 123 0.71 6.09 9.53
N ASN A 124 0.60 6.70 8.36
CA ASN A 124 1.51 7.71 7.85
C ASN A 124 0.71 8.89 7.28
N TYR A 125 1.31 10.08 7.32
CA TYR A 125 0.70 11.27 6.71
C TYR A 125 1.00 11.30 5.22
N VAL A 126 -0.01 11.65 4.43
CA VAL A 126 0.08 11.86 2.98
C VAL A 126 -0.54 13.21 2.62
N HIS A 127 -0.09 13.80 1.51
CA HIS A 127 -0.69 14.98 0.91
C HIS A 127 -1.55 14.54 -0.27
N LEU A 128 -2.86 14.75 -0.19
CA LEU A 128 -3.81 14.56 -1.29
C LEU A 128 -3.73 15.75 -2.24
N PHE A 129 -3.45 15.52 -3.53
CA PHE A 129 -3.23 16.64 -4.46
C PHE A 129 -4.50 17.42 -4.76
N GLU A 130 -5.64 16.74 -4.76
CA GLU A 130 -6.95 17.30 -5.04
C GLU A 130 -7.54 18.01 -3.81
N GLN A 131 -7.07 17.72 -2.60
CA GLN A 131 -7.55 18.38 -1.39
C GLN A 131 -6.81 19.71 -1.18
N LYS A 132 -7.52 20.83 -1.38
CA LYS A 132 -6.99 22.17 -1.17
C LYS A 132 -7.90 22.97 -0.23
N VAL A 133 -7.30 23.64 0.75
CA VAL A 133 -7.97 24.61 1.62
C VAL A 133 -7.27 25.95 1.42
N GLY A 134 -7.84 26.77 0.53
CA GLY A 134 -7.13 27.94 -0.01
C GLY A 134 -5.83 27.49 -0.71
N SER A 135 -4.70 28.05 -0.28
CA SER A 135 -3.37 27.69 -0.80
C SER A 135 -2.69 26.53 -0.06
N VAL A 136 -3.35 25.90 0.92
CA VAL A 136 -2.78 24.83 1.75
C VAL A 136 -3.26 23.47 1.28
N ILE A 137 -2.33 22.52 1.15
CA ILE A 137 -2.62 21.09 0.95
C ILE A 137 -2.53 20.40 2.31
N PRO A 138 -3.66 20.10 2.99
CA PRO A 138 -3.64 19.44 4.29
C PRO A 138 -3.10 18.02 4.19
N SER A 139 -2.49 17.54 5.27
CA SER A 139 -2.06 16.15 5.39
C SER A 139 -3.21 15.27 5.90
N LEU A 140 -3.45 14.14 5.24
CA LEU A 140 -4.36 13.10 5.70
C LEU A 140 -3.55 11.96 6.33
N LYS A 141 -3.97 11.49 7.51
CA LYS A 141 -3.37 10.30 8.15
C LYS A 141 -4.00 9.05 7.54
N CYS A 142 -3.21 8.27 6.80
CA CYS A 142 -3.65 7.04 6.12
C CYS A 142 -2.92 5.82 6.65
N TRP A 143 -3.57 4.66 6.63
CA TRP A 143 -2.87 3.39 6.73
C TRP A 143 -2.04 3.12 5.48
N MET A 144 -0.88 2.49 5.64
CA MET A 144 0.07 2.16 4.59
C MET A 144 0.84 0.90 5.01
N TYR A 145 1.13 0.00 4.06
CA TYR A 145 1.96 -1.17 4.32
C TYR A 145 3.43 -0.86 4.08
N LEU A 146 4.29 -1.17 5.04
CA LEU A 146 5.74 -0.99 4.96
C LEU A 146 6.43 -2.33 5.16
N GLY A 147 7.47 -2.64 4.38
CA GLY A 147 8.20 -3.89 4.51
C GLY A 147 8.78 -4.07 5.92
N LYS A 148 8.65 -5.28 6.48
CA LYS A 148 9.28 -5.64 7.76
C LYS A 148 10.78 -5.91 7.53
N PRO A 149 11.70 -5.11 8.10
CA PRO A 149 13.13 -5.25 7.83
C PRO A 149 13.64 -6.67 8.03
N ASP A 150 13.35 -7.29 9.17
CA ASP A 150 13.83 -8.65 9.49
C ASP A 150 13.39 -9.71 8.47
N PHE A 151 12.16 -9.61 7.97
CA PHE A 151 11.67 -10.54 6.94
C PHE A 151 12.45 -10.34 5.65
N TRP A 152 12.52 -9.10 5.17
CA TRP A 152 13.17 -8.81 3.89
C TRP A 152 14.69 -9.02 3.95
N ASP A 153 15.34 -8.77 5.09
CA ASP A 153 16.78 -9.02 5.25
C ASP A 153 17.14 -10.50 5.19
N GLN A 154 16.27 -11.38 5.68
CA GLN A 154 16.45 -12.84 5.62
C GLN A 154 16.10 -13.42 4.25
N HIS A 155 15.33 -12.69 3.44
CA HIS A 155 14.85 -13.13 2.14
C HIS A 155 15.43 -12.29 0.99
N LYS A 156 16.69 -11.85 1.13
CA LYS A 156 17.41 -11.07 0.09
C LYS A 156 17.48 -11.82 -1.25
N ASP A 157 17.51 -13.14 -1.24
CA ASP A 157 17.51 -13.96 -2.47
C ASP A 157 16.20 -13.81 -3.26
N MET A 158 15.07 -13.62 -2.58
CA MET A 158 13.80 -13.28 -3.24
C MET A 158 13.84 -11.89 -3.90
N MET A 159 14.74 -11.00 -3.45
CA MET A 159 14.99 -9.72 -4.13
C MET A 159 15.77 -9.91 -5.44
N HIS A 160 16.62 -10.93 -5.54
CA HIS A 160 17.46 -11.19 -6.72
C HIS A 160 16.72 -11.96 -7.83
N LEU A 161 15.81 -12.89 -7.49
CA LEU A 161 15.04 -13.70 -8.47
C LEU A 161 14.16 -12.85 -9.41
N CYS A 162 13.66 -11.73 -8.92
CA CYS A 162 12.74 -10.88 -9.67
C CYS A 162 13.43 -9.95 -10.69
N HIS A 163 14.77 -9.87 -10.74
CA HIS A 163 15.53 -9.13 -11.75
C HIS A 163 15.39 -9.69 -13.18
N SER A 164 14.86 -10.91 -13.34
CA SER A 164 14.89 -11.64 -14.61
C SER A 164 13.76 -11.33 -15.60
N LYS A 165 12.75 -10.53 -15.22
CA LYS A 165 11.70 -10.06 -16.15
C LYS A 165 12.03 -8.66 -16.65
N LYS A 166 12.25 -8.52 -17.96
CA LYS A 166 12.43 -7.24 -18.68
C LYS A 166 11.44 -6.17 -18.18
N MET A 167 11.97 -5.14 -17.52
CA MET A 167 11.29 -3.88 -17.23
C MET A 167 10.93 -3.18 -18.54
N GLY A 168 9.69 -3.35 -19.00
CA GLY A 168 9.04 -2.40 -19.89
C GLY A 168 8.21 -1.46 -19.01
N GLU A 169 8.61 -0.19 -18.96
CA GLU A 169 7.92 0.92 -18.29
C GLU A 169 7.87 0.82 -16.75
N ASN A 170 8.52 1.76 -16.06
CA ASN A 170 8.49 1.86 -14.61
C ASN A 170 7.07 2.28 -14.18
N ARG A 171 6.16 1.32 -13.96
CA ARG A 171 4.76 1.54 -13.53
C ARG A 171 4.62 2.23 -12.17
N TYR A 172 5.73 2.37 -11.46
CA TYR A 172 5.81 3.00 -10.16
C TYR A 172 6.71 4.23 -10.26
N VAL A 173 6.09 5.41 -10.13
CA VAL A 173 6.80 6.70 -10.11
C VAL A 173 7.19 6.99 -8.67
N TYR A 174 8.49 7.11 -8.42
CA TYR A 174 9.05 7.61 -7.17
C TYR A 174 9.92 8.81 -7.53
N ASP A 175 9.82 9.89 -6.75
CA ASP A 175 10.62 11.08 -7.00
C ASP A 175 12.02 10.87 -6.44
N PHE A 176 12.94 10.41 -7.30
CA PHE A 176 14.33 10.08 -6.95
C PHE A 176 15.22 11.31 -6.73
N ASP A 177 14.71 12.52 -7.00
CA ASP A 177 15.41 13.77 -6.74
C ASP A 177 14.40 14.85 -6.36
N GLY A 178 14.39 15.19 -5.07
CA GLY A 178 13.56 16.26 -4.53
C GLY A 178 13.60 17.52 -5.41
N ASP A 179 12.40 17.98 -5.74
CA ASP A 179 12.02 19.29 -6.28
C ASP A 179 11.78 19.44 -7.79
N ARG A 180 12.16 18.51 -8.69
CA ARG A 180 11.91 18.71 -10.15
C ARG A 180 10.74 17.93 -10.75
N GLU A 181 10.37 16.76 -10.21
CA GLU A 181 9.23 15.99 -10.74
C GLU A 181 7.89 16.42 -10.14
N PHE A 182 7.87 17.02 -8.94
CA PHE A 182 6.65 17.58 -8.34
C PHE A 182 6.01 18.69 -9.22
N GLU A 183 6.83 19.57 -9.81
CA GLU A 183 6.35 20.59 -10.74
C GLU A 183 5.86 19.99 -12.07
N LYS A 184 6.43 18.86 -12.51
CA LYS A 184 5.97 18.14 -13.71
C LYS A 184 4.70 17.33 -13.47
N SER A 185 4.54 16.67 -12.31
CA SER A 185 3.29 16.00 -11.93
C SER A 185 2.12 16.99 -11.81
N MET A 186 2.40 18.23 -11.38
CA MET A 186 1.43 19.33 -11.42
C MET A 186 1.08 19.79 -12.85
N ARG A 187 1.91 19.52 -13.87
CA ARG A 187 1.54 19.79 -15.27
C ARG A 187 0.56 18.75 -15.81
N PHE A 188 0.73 17.47 -15.46
CA PHE A 188 -0.20 16.40 -15.85
C PHE A 188 -1.61 16.54 -15.24
N LEU A 189 -1.75 17.21 -14.10
CA LEU A 189 -3.06 17.54 -13.50
C LEU A 189 -3.73 18.79 -14.13
N ASN A 190 -3.00 19.57 -14.92
CA ASN A 190 -3.53 20.74 -15.62
C ASN A 190 -3.81 20.48 -17.12
N ASP A 191 -3.47 19.29 -17.63
CA ASP A 191 -3.87 18.89 -18.97
C ASP A 191 -5.35 18.44 -18.93
N PRO A 192 -6.21 18.94 -19.83
CA PRO A 192 -7.60 18.52 -19.87
C PRO A 192 -7.67 17.02 -20.17
N ILE A 193 -8.36 16.28 -19.30
CA ILE A 193 -8.67 14.86 -19.51
C ILE A 193 -9.38 14.75 -20.87
N PRO A 194 -8.86 13.99 -21.84
CA PRO A 194 -9.57 13.78 -23.09
C PRO A 194 -10.83 12.97 -22.81
N PHE A 195 -11.98 13.57 -23.16
CA PHE A 195 -13.31 12.95 -23.11
C PHE A 195 -13.44 11.76 -24.04
#